data_AF-A0A7Z9F3Z1-F1
#
_entry.id   AF-A0A7Z9F3Z1-F1
#
_cell.length_a   1.000
_cell.length_b   1.000
_cell.length_c   1.000
_cell.angle_alpha   90.00
_cell.angle_beta   90.00
_cell.angle_gamma   90.00
#
_symmetry.space_group_name_H-M   'P 1'
#
loop_
_entity.id
_entity.type
_entity.pdbx_description
1 polymer ?
#
loop_
_entity_poly.entity_id
_entity_poly.type
_entity_poly.pdbx_seq_one_letter_code
_entity_poly.pdbx_strand_id
1 'polypeptide(L)'
;MQTKRPRAALKQVLSESLTNRGRDLADFPIKGHPIRRFRSDSPVSAPRILLAGDSAGVDPLLGEGISYALGYGQVAAEAIVDAFARNDLSFVSYADRIQAHPLLSGLKTRVAIAKLIYWPKLIWQQELAWRFSSMILGGFQRYRQGFGTRP
;
A
#
# COMPACT_ATOMS: atom_id res chain seq x y z
N MET A 1 -21.46 14.15 8.77
CA MET A 1 -20.58 15.26 8.37
C MET A 1 -19.13 14.87 8.60
N GLN A 2 -18.34 14.67 7.56
CA GLN A 2 -16.94 14.25 7.68
C GLN A 2 -16.09 15.49 7.99
N THR A 3 -15.55 15.58 9.20
CA THR A 3 -14.68 16.69 9.63
C THR A 3 -13.43 16.73 8.75
N LYS A 4 -13.21 17.85 8.06
CA LYS A 4 -12.10 18.05 7.13
C LYS A 4 -10.81 18.13 7.96
N ARG A 5 -10.03 17.04 7.98
CA ARG A 5 -8.72 17.02 8.66
C ARG A 5 -7.79 18.08 8.02
N PRO A 6 -6.91 18.71 8.81
CA PRO A 6 -5.92 19.65 8.28
C PRO A 6 -5.05 18.95 7.22
N ARG A 7 -4.70 19.67 6.15
CA ARG A 7 -3.82 19.14 5.11
C ARG A 7 -2.45 18.81 5.73
N ALA A 8 -1.98 17.59 5.52
CA ALA A 8 -0.63 17.20 5.91
C ALA A 8 0.41 18.01 5.12
N ALA A 9 1.48 18.44 5.78
CA ALA A 9 2.59 19.16 5.18
C ALA A 9 3.55 18.22 4.41
N LEU A 10 3.02 17.46 3.43
CA LEU A 10 3.76 16.39 2.73
C LEU A 10 5.06 16.88 2.08
N LYS A 11 5.06 18.10 1.52
CA LYS A 11 6.27 18.68 0.91
C LYS A 11 7.38 18.91 1.93
N GLN A 12 7.02 19.35 3.13
CA GLN A 12 7.98 19.57 4.21
C GLN A 12 8.59 18.24 4.67
N VAL A 13 7.76 17.23 4.93
CA VAL A 13 8.20 15.89 5.32
C VAL A 13 9.12 15.27 4.26
N LEU A 14 8.78 15.44 2.98
CA LEU A 14 9.62 14.97 1.87
C LEU A 14 10.96 15.71 1.82
N SER A 15 10.95 17.03 1.95
CA SER A 15 12.17 17.87 1.97
C SER A 15 13.13 17.42 3.08
N GLU A 16 12.63 17.32 4.32
CA GLU A 16 13.42 16.88 5.48
C GLU A 16 14.02 15.48 5.26
N SER A 17 13.25 14.55 4.69
CA SER A 17 13.68 13.20 4.38
C SER A 17 14.79 13.15 3.31
N LEU A 18 14.77 14.05 2.31
CA LEU A 18 15.80 14.16 1.27
C LEU A 18 17.07 14.82 1.82
N THR A 19 16.93 15.89 2.60
CA THR A 19 18.07 16.57 3.24
C THR A 19 18.86 15.62 4.13
N ASN A 20 18.16 14.76 4.91
CA ASN A 20 18.79 13.71 5.72
C ASN A 20 19.58 12.68 4.90
N ARG A 21 19.37 12.63 3.58
CA ARG A 21 20.09 11.76 2.63
C ARG A 21 21.06 12.54 1.74
N GLY A 22 21.34 13.81 2.06
CA GLY A 22 22.24 14.68 1.31
C GLY A 22 21.71 15.06 -0.07
N ARG A 23 20.39 15.19 -0.22
CA ARG A 23 19.72 15.60 -1.47
C ARG A 23 18.85 16.83 -1.23
N ASP A 24 18.85 17.78 -2.16
CA ASP A 24 17.91 18.90 -2.14
C ASP A 24 16.66 18.54 -2.97
N LEU A 25 15.48 18.91 -2.45
CA LEU A 25 14.22 18.78 -3.17
C LEU A 25 14.16 19.68 -4.41
N ALA A 26 14.86 20.81 -4.40
CA ALA A 26 14.92 21.74 -5.52
C ALA A 26 15.56 21.15 -6.79
N ASP A 27 16.38 20.11 -6.64
CA ASP A 27 17.07 19.44 -7.76
C ASP A 27 16.13 18.55 -8.59
N PHE A 28 14.89 18.31 -8.13
CA PHE A 28 13.98 17.34 -8.74
C PHE A 28 12.60 17.94 -9.09
N PRO A 29 12.01 17.57 -10.23
CA PRO A 29 10.63 17.93 -10.53
C PRO A 29 9.66 17.19 -9.60
N ILE A 30 8.92 17.94 -8.78
CA ILE A 30 7.97 17.37 -7.82
C ILE A 30 6.69 16.93 -8.54
N LYS A 31 6.31 15.65 -8.35
CA LYS A 31 5.03 15.09 -8.81
C LYS A 31 4.27 14.47 -7.65
N GLY A 32 2.95 14.60 -7.66
CA GLY A 32 2.08 14.01 -6.65
C GLY A 32 0.84 13.42 -7.30
N HIS A 33 0.50 12.19 -6.90
CA HIS A 33 -0.66 11.47 -7.42
C HIS A 33 -1.51 10.96 -6.25
N PRO A 34 -2.84 11.13 -6.30
CA PRO A 34 -3.73 10.57 -5.29
C PRO A 34 -3.78 9.05 -5.42
N ILE A 35 -3.78 8.36 -4.29
CA ILE A 35 -3.90 6.90 -4.24
C ILE A 35 -5.24 6.53 -3.62
N ARG A 36 -6.05 5.76 -4.35
CA ARG A 36 -7.33 5.22 -3.85
C ARG A 36 -7.08 3.86 -3.21
N ARG A 37 -7.19 3.80 -1.87
CA ARG A 37 -7.10 2.54 -1.13
C ARG A 37 -8.29 1.64 -1.43
N PHE A 38 -8.03 0.34 -1.52
CA PHE A 38 -9.07 -0.68 -1.63
C PHE A 38 -10.07 -0.57 -0.48
N ARG A 39 -11.34 -0.76 -0.83
CA ARG A 39 -12.49 -0.71 0.07
C ARG A 39 -13.37 -1.91 -0.19
N SER A 40 -13.54 -2.76 0.82
CA SER A 40 -14.33 -3.99 0.70
C SER A 40 -15.83 -3.75 0.47
N ASP A 41 -16.32 -2.55 0.79
CA ASP A 41 -17.71 -2.13 0.62
C ASP A 41 -17.97 -1.35 -0.68
N SER A 42 -16.93 -1.12 -1.49
CA SER A 42 -17.08 -0.42 -2.77
C SER A 42 -17.51 -1.38 -3.88
N PRO A 43 -18.54 -1.04 -4.68
CA PRO A 43 -18.82 -1.81 -5.89
C PRO A 43 -17.61 -1.74 -6.84
N VAL A 44 -17.31 -2.88 -7.46
CA VAL A 44 -16.21 -3.09 -8.43
C VAL A 44 -16.72 -3.45 -9.82
N SER A 45 -18.03 -3.71 -9.95
CA SER A 45 -18.72 -3.96 -11.21
C SER A 45 -20.14 -3.42 -11.17
N ALA A 46 -20.71 -3.24 -12.35
CA ALA A 46 -22.12 -3.01 -12.61
C ALA A 46 -22.45 -3.63 -13.99
N PRO A 47 -23.73 -3.70 -14.42
CA PRO A 47 -24.06 -4.21 -15.75
C PRO A 47 -23.25 -3.49 -16.83
N ARG A 48 -22.50 -4.26 -17.63
CA ARG A 48 -21.60 -3.79 -18.71
C ARG A 48 -20.42 -2.92 -18.24
N ILE A 49 -20.10 -2.90 -16.95
CA ILE A 49 -19.03 -2.07 -16.36
C ILE A 49 -18.18 -2.91 -15.41
N LEU A 50 -16.86 -2.84 -15.57
CA LEU A 50 -15.87 -3.41 -14.66
C LEU A 50 -14.86 -2.34 -14.25
N LEU A 51 -14.45 -2.36 -12.98
CA LEU A 51 -13.33 -1.58 -12.47
C LEU A 51 -12.09 -2.46 -12.36
N ALA A 52 -10.92 -1.92 -12.73
CA ALA A 52 -9.63 -2.61 -12.63
C ALA A 52 -8.53 -1.62 -12.21
N GLY A 53 -7.40 -2.14 -11.70
CA GLY A 53 -6.29 -1.29 -11.24
C GLY A 53 -6.68 -0.32 -10.13
N ASP A 54 -6.11 0.88 -10.16
CA ASP A 54 -6.31 1.89 -9.12
C ASP A 54 -7.78 2.30 -8.96
N SER A 55 -8.62 2.15 -10.00
CA SER A 55 -10.06 2.39 -9.87
C SER A 55 -10.76 1.33 -9.01
N ALA A 56 -10.33 0.07 -9.10
CA ALA A 56 -10.78 -1.01 -8.22
C ALA A 56 -10.17 -0.87 -6.80
N GLY A 57 -9.00 -0.26 -6.70
CA GLY A 57 -8.34 0.16 -5.46
C GLY A 57 -7.04 -0.59 -5.19
N VAL A 58 -6.04 0.12 -4.67
CA VAL A 58 -4.69 -0.40 -4.45
C VAL A 58 -4.51 -1.05 -3.08
N ASP A 59 -3.37 -1.75 -2.88
CA ASP A 59 -3.01 -2.33 -1.59
C ASP A 59 -2.99 -1.27 -0.48
N PRO A 60 -3.83 -1.42 0.56
CA PRO A 60 -3.90 -0.47 1.66
C PRO A 60 -2.71 -0.56 2.62
N LEU A 61 -1.88 -1.61 2.55
CA LEU A 61 -0.75 -1.81 3.45
C LEU A 61 0.55 -1.19 2.93
N LEU A 62 0.98 -1.55 1.72
CA LEU A 62 2.26 -1.08 1.15
C LEU A 62 2.10 0.01 0.09
N GLY A 63 0.87 0.29 -0.37
CA GLY A 63 0.63 1.23 -1.45
C GLY A 63 1.08 0.73 -2.83
N GLU A 64 1.33 -0.57 -2.99
CA GLU A 64 1.61 -1.17 -4.29
C GLU A 64 0.36 -1.12 -5.18
N GLY A 65 0.45 -0.37 -6.29
CA GLY A 65 -0.60 -0.28 -7.31
C GLY A 65 -0.33 -1.15 -8.54
N ILE A 66 0.93 -1.28 -8.96
CA ILE A 66 1.29 -1.89 -10.25
C ILE A 66 0.99 -3.40 -10.28
N SER A 67 1.52 -4.16 -9.32
CA SER A 67 1.30 -5.60 -9.21
C SER A 67 -0.20 -5.94 -9.12
N TYR A 68 -0.94 -5.14 -8.35
CA TYR A 68 -2.38 -5.28 -8.19
C TYR A 68 -3.14 -4.92 -9.46
N ALA A 69 -2.72 -3.88 -10.20
CA ALA A 69 -3.33 -3.51 -11.47
C ALA A 69 -3.21 -4.61 -12.53
N LEU A 70 -2.07 -5.29 -12.59
CA LEU A 70 -1.89 -6.47 -13.44
C LEU A 70 -2.82 -7.61 -13.03
N GLY A 71 -2.91 -7.91 -11.72
CA GLY A 71 -3.83 -8.91 -11.20
C GLY A 71 -5.30 -8.60 -11.51
N TYR A 72 -5.74 -7.35 -11.31
CA TYR A 72 -7.09 -6.93 -11.70
C TYR A 72 -7.33 -7.07 -13.21
N GLY A 73 -6.34 -6.72 -14.03
CA GLY A 73 -6.44 -6.87 -15.48
C GLY A 73 -6.70 -8.31 -15.91
N GLN A 74 -6.00 -9.27 -15.31
CA GLN A 74 -6.22 -10.69 -15.56
C GLN A 74 -7.65 -11.11 -15.21
N VAL A 75 -8.11 -10.81 -13.98
CA VAL A 75 -9.46 -11.18 -13.53
C VAL A 75 -10.54 -10.50 -14.36
N ALA A 76 -10.33 -9.24 -14.77
CA ALA A 76 -11.24 -8.52 -15.65
C ALA A 76 -11.36 -9.17 -17.03
N ALA A 77 -10.23 -9.55 -17.63
CA ALA A 77 -10.22 -10.22 -18.93
C ALA A 77 -10.97 -11.56 -18.87
N GLU A 78 -10.70 -12.37 -17.85
CA GLU A 78 -11.39 -13.65 -17.64
C GLU A 78 -12.91 -13.47 -17.44
N ALA A 79 -13.32 -12.44 -16.70
CA ALA A 79 -14.74 -12.11 -16.49
C ALA A 79 -15.42 -11.64 -17.79
N ILE A 80 -14.73 -10.85 -18.61
CA ILE A 80 -15.26 -10.39 -19.91
C ILE A 80 -15.46 -11.57 -20.85
N VAL A 81 -14.47 -12.45 -20.98
CA VAL A 81 -14.55 -13.63 -21.87
C VAL A 81 -15.72 -14.54 -21.48
N ASP A 82 -15.85 -14.85 -20.18
CA ASP A 82 -16.95 -15.68 -19.68
C ASP A 82 -18.33 -15.03 -19.86
N ALA A 83 -18.43 -13.70 -19.65
CA ALA A 83 -19.66 -12.95 -19.85
C ALA A 83 -20.13 -12.97 -21.32
N PHE A 84 -19.21 -12.83 -22.28
CA PHE A 84 -19.53 -12.97 -23.70
C PHE A 84 -19.93 -14.41 -24.06
N ALA A 85 -19.25 -15.42 -23.51
CA ALA A 85 -19.57 -16.82 -23.76
C ALA A 85 -20.99 -17.20 -23.26
N ARG A 86 -21.43 -16.61 -22.15
CA ARG A 86 -22.76 -16.83 -21.56
C ARG A 86 -23.83 -15.86 -22.05
N ASN A 87 -23.44 -14.86 -22.85
CA ASN A 87 -24.27 -13.71 -23.20
C ASN A 87 -24.88 -13.00 -21.96
N ASP A 88 -24.12 -12.92 -20.87
CA ASP A 88 -24.51 -12.29 -19.61
C ASP A 88 -23.45 -11.28 -19.17
N LEU A 89 -23.71 -9.99 -19.46
CA LEU A 89 -22.84 -8.86 -19.12
C LEU A 89 -23.22 -8.21 -17.78
N SER A 90 -23.87 -8.93 -16.86
CA SER A 90 -24.25 -8.40 -15.54
C SER A 90 -23.06 -8.27 -14.58
N PHE A 91 -22.03 -9.11 -14.75
CA PHE A 91 -20.80 -9.14 -13.92
C PHE A 91 -21.04 -9.30 -12.41
N VAL A 92 -22.11 -9.97 -12.01
CA VAL A 92 -22.48 -10.17 -10.59
C VAL A 92 -21.38 -10.93 -9.83
N SER A 93 -20.72 -11.91 -10.46
CA SER A 93 -19.66 -12.71 -9.82
C SER A 93 -18.27 -12.04 -9.80
N TYR A 94 -18.12 -10.84 -10.37
CA TYR A 94 -16.79 -10.25 -10.56
C TYR A 94 -16.09 -9.95 -9.23
N ALA A 95 -16.82 -9.45 -8.24
CA ALA A 95 -16.28 -9.21 -6.91
C ALA A 95 -15.73 -10.49 -6.26
N ASP A 96 -16.43 -11.61 -6.41
CA ASP A 96 -16.00 -12.90 -5.86
C ASP A 96 -14.74 -13.42 -6.56
N ARG A 97 -14.64 -13.22 -7.88
CA ARG A 97 -13.42 -13.57 -8.64
C ARG A 97 -12.21 -12.78 -8.20
N ILE A 98 -12.37 -11.49 -7.91
CA ILE A 98 -11.30 -10.67 -7.31
C ILE A 98 -10.87 -11.26 -5.97
N GLN A 99 -11.81 -11.67 -5.12
CA GLN A 99 -11.48 -12.24 -3.81
C GLN A 99 -10.88 -13.64 -3.87
N ALA A 100 -11.16 -14.41 -4.93
CA ALA A 100 -10.58 -15.72 -5.15
C ALA A 100 -9.15 -15.66 -5.75
N HIS A 101 -8.79 -14.56 -6.40
CA HIS A 101 -7.49 -14.44 -7.07
C HIS A 101 -6.33 -14.42 -6.06
N PRO A 102 -5.28 -15.26 -6.21
CA PRO A 102 -4.21 -15.40 -5.21
C PRO A 102 -3.49 -14.11 -4.81
N LEU A 103 -3.30 -13.19 -5.76
CA LEU A 103 -2.67 -11.89 -5.49
C LEU A 103 -3.61 -10.89 -4.81
N LEU A 104 -4.93 -11.01 -5.03
CA LEU A 104 -5.93 -10.02 -4.63
C LEU A 104 -6.70 -10.46 -3.36
N SER A 105 -6.78 -11.76 -3.08
CA SER A 105 -7.45 -12.35 -1.92
C SER A 105 -6.94 -11.83 -0.58
N GLY A 106 -5.64 -11.47 -0.53
CA GLY A 106 -5.00 -10.88 0.65
C GLY A 106 -5.42 -9.43 0.96
N LEU A 107 -6.13 -8.73 0.06
CA LEU A 107 -6.48 -7.32 0.23
C LEU A 107 -7.33 -7.08 1.49
N LYS A 108 -8.30 -7.96 1.80
CA LYS A 108 -9.13 -7.83 3.00
C LYS A 108 -8.30 -7.96 4.30
N THR A 109 -7.39 -8.93 4.34
CA THR A 109 -6.48 -9.12 5.47
C THR A 109 -5.54 -7.94 5.62
N ARG A 110 -5.03 -7.41 4.51
CA ARG A 110 -4.17 -6.22 4.49
C ARG A 110 -4.90 -4.95 4.92
N VAL A 111 -6.18 -4.79 4.60
CA VAL A 111 -7.03 -3.71 5.17
C VAL A 111 -7.06 -3.84 6.69
N ALA A 112 -7.27 -5.05 7.22
CA ALA A 112 -7.34 -5.26 8.67
C ALA A 112 -5.99 -4.96 9.36
N ILE A 113 -4.88 -5.43 8.79
CA ILE A 113 -3.52 -5.15 9.28
C ILE A 113 -3.22 -3.65 9.18
N ALA A 114 -3.53 -2.99 8.06
CA ALA A 114 -3.33 -1.55 7.91
C ALA A 114 -4.14 -0.76 8.94
N LYS A 115 -5.39 -1.15 9.23
CA LYS A 115 -6.19 -0.53 10.30
C LYS A 115 -5.54 -0.70 11.68
N LEU A 116 -4.88 -1.82 11.94
CA LEU A 116 -4.16 -2.09 13.18
C LEU A 116 -2.86 -1.27 13.28
N ILE A 117 -2.01 -1.31 12.25
CA ILE A 117 -0.72 -0.61 12.20
C ILE A 117 -0.92 0.91 12.22
N TYR A 118 -1.84 1.44 11.42
CA TYR A 118 -2.13 2.87 11.36
C TYR A 118 -3.15 3.31 12.43
N TRP A 119 -3.45 2.48 13.43
CA TRP A 119 -4.31 2.89 14.55
C TRP A 119 -3.58 3.96 15.37
N PRO A 120 -4.19 5.14 15.63
CA PRO A 120 -3.57 6.23 16.38
C PRO A 120 -3.04 5.89 17.79
N LYS A 121 -3.53 4.81 18.43
CA LYS A 121 -3.02 4.34 19.73
C LYS A 121 -1.71 3.55 19.61
N LEU A 122 -1.43 2.97 18.44
CA LEU A 122 -0.23 2.18 18.19
C LEU A 122 0.93 3.03 17.66
N ILE A 123 0.66 4.22 17.10
CA ILE A 123 1.68 5.18 16.65
C ILE A 123 2.61 5.61 17.81
N TRP A 124 2.05 5.78 19.02
CA TRP A 124 2.85 6.04 20.23
C TRP A 124 3.83 4.91 20.59
N GLN A 125 3.54 3.65 20.19
CA GLN A 125 4.44 2.52 20.39
C GLN A 125 5.43 2.31 19.24
N GLN A 126 5.16 2.85 18.05
CA GLN A 126 6.08 2.80 16.90
C GLN A 126 7.28 3.73 17.09
N GLU A 127 7.09 4.90 17.70
CA GLU A 127 8.21 5.76 18.12
C GLU A 127 9.14 5.04 19.12
N LEU A 128 8.58 4.31 20.10
CA LEU A 128 9.38 3.46 20.99
C LEU A 128 10.07 2.34 20.20
N ALA A 129 9.37 1.66 19.30
CA ALA A 129 9.96 0.59 18.48
C ALA A 129 11.10 1.10 17.58
N TRP A 130 11.02 2.32 17.05
CA TRP A 130 12.11 2.97 16.29
C TRP A 130 13.28 3.39 17.18
N ARG A 131 13.01 3.82 18.41
CA ARG A 131 14.05 4.07 19.44
C ARG A 131 14.73 2.78 19.91
N PHE A 132 14.01 1.65 19.91
CA PHE A 132 14.59 0.34 20.23
C PHE A 132 15.29 -0.30 19.02
N SER A 133 14.86 -0.04 17.78
CA SER A 133 15.53 -0.58 16.59
C SER A 133 16.93 0.01 16.41
N SER A 134 17.13 1.29 16.73
CA SER A 134 18.46 1.91 16.75
C SER A 134 19.37 1.36 17.85
N MET A 135 18.81 0.89 18.96
CA MET A 135 19.54 0.22 20.05
C MET A 135 19.96 -1.21 19.67
N ILE A 136 19.12 -1.95 18.93
CA ILE A 136 19.42 -3.30 18.45
C ILE A 136 20.44 -3.27 17.29
N LEU A 137 20.34 -2.30 16.38
CA LEU A 137 21.31 -2.12 15.29
C LEU A 137 22.66 -1.55 15.78
N GLY A 138 22.68 -0.76 16.86
CA GLY A 138 23.91 -0.29 17.51
C GLY A 138 24.70 -1.38 18.25
N GLY A 139 24.03 -2.49 18.63
CA GLY A 139 24.68 -3.64 19.28
C GLY A 139 25.57 -4.48 18.35
N PHE A 140 25.30 -4.46 17.03
CA PHE A 140 26.05 -5.27 16.06
C PHE A 140 27.37 -4.64 15.59
N GLN A 141 27.58 -3.33 15.77
CA GLN A 141 28.85 -2.68 15.45
C GLN A 141 29.93 -2.88 16.53
N ARG A 142 29.57 -3.35 17.73
CA ARG A 142 30.49 -3.49 18.87
C ARG A 142 31.18 -4.86 18.95
N TYR A 143 30.80 -5.83 18.12
CA TYR A 143 31.39 -7.18 18.12
C TYR A 143 32.57 -7.35 17.13
N ARG A 144 32.88 -6.33 16.31
CA ARG A 144 33.95 -6.37 15.28
C ARG A 144 35.18 -5.51 15.61
N GLN A 145 35.48 -5.34 16.91
CA GLN A 145 36.66 -4.61 17.42
C GLN A 145 37.32 -5.37 18.59
N GLY A 146 37.22 -6.71 18.62
CA GLY A 146 37.64 -7.54 19.76
C GLY A 146 38.72 -8.59 19.51
N PHE A 147 39.28 -8.70 18.29
CA PHE A 147 40.38 -9.64 18.02
C PHE A 147 41.43 -9.00 17.14
N GLY A 148 42.57 -8.64 17.74
CA GLY A 148 43.75 -8.24 17.00
C GLY A 148 44.74 -7.33 17.72
N THR A 149 45.18 -7.69 18.93
CA THR A 149 46.52 -7.39 19.51
C THR A 149 46.67 -8.38 20.67
N ARG A 150 47.73 -9.16 20.89
CA ARG A 150 49.21 -9.00 20.88
C ARG A 150 49.83 -10.43 20.95
N PRO A 151 51.16 -10.61 21.05
CA PRO A 151 52.30 -9.78 20.66
C PRO A 151 53.05 -10.30 19.42
#